data_AF-A0A1V8S9F9-F1
#
_entry.id   AF-A0A1V8S9F9-F1
#
_cell.length_a   1.000
_cell.length_b   1.000
_cell.length_c   1.000
_cell.angle_alpha   90.00
_cell.angle_beta   90.00
_cell.angle_gamma   90.00
#
_symmetry.space_group_name_H-M   'P 1'
#
loop_
_entity.id
_entity.type
_entity.pdbx_description
1 polymer ?
#
loop_
_entity_poly.entity_id
_entity_poly.type
_entity_poly.pdbx_seq_one_letter_code
_entity_poly.pdbx_strand_id
1 'polypeptide(L)'
;MPKAPKPKTVSSRTSPLKAPIQSLLAPLSKQPRAKDPKTSHLYTDDNPATTIHGTGFKDLATAKHTLEIISRRSLTYQFQTVNTMYHRAAHHPSVRGGPTASNANIREAMDVFRIWLDETYPNAKAALRVDGFKPLLGKGSVAKWLPVLHLEGDPDAKRFADFYVALGKAKRLANVLVDDSKPTEADWEVKRYAALDALVPEGRESGATWTDAELWVDREIGPRKPSELHSKMIAWAWSPLSEKKLK
;
A
#
# COMPACT_ATOMS: atom_id res chain seq x y z
N MET A 1 -54.88 -39.53 7.43
CA MET A 1 -54.64 -40.91 7.91
C MET A 1 -54.52 -41.85 6.71
N PRO A 2 -53.78 -42.98 6.80
CA PRO A 2 -52.55 -43.24 6.02
C PRO A 2 -52.56 -44.54 5.18
N LYS A 3 -51.54 -44.73 4.34
CA LYS A 3 -50.68 -45.93 4.18
C LYS A 3 -49.73 -45.71 2.98
N ALA A 4 -48.41 -45.54 3.15
CA ALA A 4 -47.36 -46.51 3.51
C ALA A 4 -46.62 -47.07 2.26
N PRO A 5 -45.32 -47.42 2.34
CA PRO A 5 -44.31 -47.08 1.32
C PRO A 5 -43.54 -48.29 0.70
N LYS A 6 -42.52 -47.97 -0.14
CA LYS A 6 -41.28 -48.73 -0.52
C LYS A 6 -41.29 -49.46 -1.89
N PRO A 7 -40.13 -49.71 -2.56
CA PRO A 7 -38.79 -49.91 -1.98
C PRO A 7 -37.57 -49.24 -2.65
N LYS A 8 -36.49 -49.23 -1.86
CA LYS A 8 -35.11 -48.90 -2.20
C LYS A 8 -34.45 -50.09 -2.88
N THR A 9 -33.68 -49.87 -3.95
CA THR A 9 -32.79 -50.89 -4.51
C THR A 9 -31.35 -50.57 -4.10
N VAL A 10 -30.81 -51.45 -3.25
CA VAL A 10 -29.38 -51.58 -2.94
C VAL A 10 -28.76 -52.37 -4.09
N SER A 11 -27.70 -51.87 -4.71
CA SER A 11 -26.83 -52.71 -5.55
C SER A 11 -25.47 -52.85 -4.91
N SER A 12 -25.13 -54.11 -4.66
CA SER A 12 -23.99 -54.64 -3.95
C SER A 12 -22.72 -54.65 -4.79
N ARG A 13 -21.58 -54.57 -4.08
CA ARG A 13 -20.19 -54.66 -4.54
C ARG A 13 -19.92 -55.82 -5.49
N THR A 14 -18.95 -55.63 -6.38
CA THR A 14 -17.89 -56.63 -6.62
C THR A 14 -16.68 -55.94 -7.25
N SER A 15 -15.55 -56.03 -6.57
CA SER A 15 -14.22 -55.76 -7.14
C SER A 15 -13.66 -57.04 -7.75
N PRO A 16 -12.79 -56.95 -8.76
CA PRO A 16 -11.71 -57.92 -8.91
C PRO A 16 -10.33 -57.26 -8.76
N LEU A 17 -9.42 -58.05 -8.19
CA LEU A 17 -8.05 -57.74 -7.83
C LEU A 17 -7.10 -57.61 -9.04
N LYS A 18 -5.98 -56.92 -8.78
CA LYS A 18 -4.86 -56.49 -9.65
C LYS A 18 -4.14 -57.60 -10.45
N ALA A 19 -3.51 -57.16 -11.54
CA ALA A 19 -2.16 -57.59 -11.94
C ALA A 19 -1.29 -56.36 -12.30
N PRO A 20 0.06 -56.43 -12.15
CA PRO A 20 0.93 -55.26 -12.07
C PRO A 20 1.63 -54.96 -13.40
N ILE A 21 1.70 -53.69 -13.80
CA ILE A 21 2.69 -53.22 -14.77
C ILE A 21 3.50 -52.11 -14.12
N GLN A 22 4.76 -52.44 -13.88
CA GLN A 22 5.83 -51.56 -13.44
C GLN A 22 6.24 -50.71 -14.66
N SER A 23 6.07 -49.39 -14.59
CA SER A 23 6.59 -48.46 -15.59
C SER A 23 6.94 -47.13 -14.92
N LEU A 24 8.19 -47.07 -14.47
CA LEU A 24 9.12 -45.93 -14.60
C LEU A 24 8.49 -44.55 -14.86
N LEU A 25 8.03 -43.86 -13.82
CA LEU A 25 7.88 -42.41 -13.82
C LEU A 25 8.31 -41.88 -12.44
N ALA A 26 9.39 -41.11 -12.42
CA ALA A 26 9.89 -40.38 -11.25
C ALA A 26 8.79 -39.47 -10.65
N PRO A 27 8.80 -39.19 -9.34
CA PRO A 27 7.81 -38.30 -8.75
C PRO A 27 7.96 -36.90 -9.35
N LEU A 28 6.89 -36.42 -10.01
CA LEU A 28 6.76 -35.03 -10.45
C LEU A 28 7.08 -34.12 -9.25
N SER A 29 8.16 -33.35 -9.40
CA SER A 29 8.49 -32.23 -8.53
C SER A 29 7.25 -31.37 -8.31
N LYS A 30 6.92 -31.07 -7.06
CA LYS A 30 5.88 -30.09 -6.70
C LYS A 30 6.23 -28.74 -7.31
N GLN A 31 5.72 -28.46 -8.51
CA GLN A 31 5.84 -27.13 -9.08
C GLN A 31 4.96 -26.18 -8.24
N PRO A 32 5.46 -24.97 -7.92
CA PRO A 32 4.66 -23.99 -7.20
C PRO A 32 3.48 -23.59 -8.06
N ARG A 33 2.26 -23.73 -7.53
CA ARG A 33 1.04 -23.24 -8.17
C ARG A 33 1.19 -21.74 -8.39
N ALA A 34 0.92 -21.26 -9.61
CA ALA A 34 0.81 -19.83 -9.88
C ALA A 34 -0.23 -19.24 -8.93
N LYS A 35 0.20 -18.35 -8.03
CA LYS A 35 -0.65 -17.77 -6.99
C LYS A 35 -1.47 -16.61 -7.54
N ASP A 36 -2.72 -16.52 -7.08
CA ASP A 36 -3.65 -15.44 -7.45
C ASP A 36 -3.07 -14.09 -6.96
N PRO A 37 -2.84 -13.10 -7.85
CA PRO A 37 -2.33 -11.78 -7.48
C PRO A 37 -3.25 -11.03 -6.50
N LYS A 38 -4.51 -11.46 -6.31
CA LYS A 38 -5.44 -10.90 -5.31
C LYS A 38 -5.16 -11.37 -3.89
N THR A 39 -4.40 -12.43 -3.70
CA THR A 39 -3.94 -12.93 -2.38
C THR A 39 -2.51 -12.47 -2.06
N SER A 40 -2.06 -11.32 -2.58
CA SER A 40 -0.76 -10.76 -2.21
C SER A 40 -0.78 -10.34 -0.74
N HIS A 41 -0.30 -11.21 0.14
CA HIS A 41 0.03 -10.83 1.49
C HIS A 41 1.26 -9.92 1.44
N LEU A 42 1.17 -8.75 2.08
CA LEU A 42 2.21 -7.70 2.14
C LEU A 42 3.60 -8.20 2.61
N TYR A 43 3.70 -9.45 3.08
CA TYR A 43 4.88 -10.09 3.67
C TYR A 43 5.09 -11.55 3.25
N THR A 44 4.33 -12.05 2.27
CA THR A 44 4.72 -13.32 1.65
C THR A 44 5.71 -12.95 0.56
N ASP A 45 6.74 -13.78 0.39
CA ASP A 45 7.80 -13.66 -0.63
C ASP A 45 7.28 -13.79 -2.08
N ASP A 46 6.01 -13.43 -2.31
CA ASP A 46 5.27 -13.52 -3.56
C ASP A 46 5.64 -12.38 -4.54
N ASN A 47 6.42 -11.39 -4.09
CA ASN A 47 7.11 -10.43 -4.94
C ASN A 47 8.52 -10.08 -4.38
N PRO A 48 9.50 -10.99 -4.52
CA PRO A 48 10.78 -10.92 -3.81
C PRO A 48 11.57 -9.63 -4.11
N ALA A 49 11.40 -9.05 -5.30
CA ALA A 49 12.10 -7.83 -5.68
C ALA A 49 11.72 -6.60 -4.83
N THR A 50 10.48 -6.53 -4.34
CA THR A 50 9.95 -5.37 -3.60
C THR A 50 9.72 -5.64 -2.11
N THR A 51 10.01 -6.87 -1.66
CA THR A 51 9.79 -7.28 -0.27
C THR A 51 10.90 -6.74 0.62
N ILE A 52 10.53 -6.12 1.74
CA ILE A 52 11.49 -5.73 2.77
C ILE A 52 11.90 -6.98 3.57
N HIS A 53 13.16 -7.38 3.42
CA HIS A 53 13.76 -8.45 4.22
C HIS A 53 14.14 -7.98 5.63
N GLY A 54 14.18 -8.90 6.60
CA GLY A 54 14.62 -8.60 7.98
C GLY A 54 13.53 -8.07 8.91
N THR A 55 12.28 -7.95 8.45
CA THR A 55 11.15 -7.57 9.32
C THR A 55 10.64 -8.77 10.13
N GLY A 56 10.19 -8.54 11.37
CA GLY A 56 9.68 -9.61 12.22
C GLY A 56 9.28 -9.17 13.63
N PHE A 57 8.85 -10.15 14.43
CA PHE A 57 8.33 -9.95 15.80
C PHE A 57 8.85 -11.00 16.79
N LYS A 58 9.99 -11.63 16.47
CA LYS A 58 10.55 -12.74 17.27
C LYS A 58 10.98 -12.28 18.68
N ASP A 59 11.62 -11.12 18.76
CA ASP A 59 12.19 -10.54 19.96
C ASP A 59 12.25 -9.01 19.85
N LEU A 60 12.59 -8.36 20.98
CA LEU A 60 12.72 -6.91 21.08
C LEU A 60 13.66 -6.31 20.02
N ALA A 61 14.81 -6.95 19.78
CA ALA A 61 15.81 -6.46 18.83
C ALA A 61 15.25 -6.48 17.41
N THR A 62 14.58 -7.56 17.02
CA THR A 62 13.92 -7.71 15.72
C THR A 62 12.79 -6.69 15.54
N ALA A 63 12.01 -6.42 16.60
CA ALA A 63 10.95 -5.41 16.54
C ALA A 63 11.50 -4.00 16.32
N LYS A 64 12.57 -3.62 17.05
CA LYS A 64 13.25 -2.33 16.85
C LYS A 64 13.85 -2.22 15.44
N HIS A 65 14.51 -3.27 14.97
CA HIS A 65 15.05 -3.30 13.61
C HIS A 65 13.95 -3.18 12.55
N THR A 66 12.79 -3.80 12.78
CA THR A 66 11.63 -3.65 11.90
C THR A 66 11.18 -2.19 11.80
N LEU A 67 11.08 -1.49 12.93
CA LEU A 67 10.73 -0.06 12.95
C LEU A 67 11.76 0.80 12.22
N GLU A 68 13.05 0.51 12.40
CA GLU A 68 14.14 1.20 11.72
C GLU A 68 14.05 1.04 10.21
N ILE A 69 13.90 -0.18 9.70
CA ILE A 69 13.87 -0.45 8.26
C ILE A 69 12.70 0.27 7.58
N ILE A 70 11.53 0.28 8.20
CA ILE A 70 10.32 0.89 7.61
C ILE A 70 10.24 2.41 7.83
N SER A 71 11.13 3.01 8.60
CA SER A 71 11.07 4.42 9.00
C SER A 71 11.06 5.41 7.83
N ARG A 72 11.65 5.03 6.68
CA ARG A 72 11.69 5.83 5.45
C ARG A 72 10.46 5.68 4.56
N ARG A 73 9.55 4.76 4.91
CA ARG A 73 8.28 4.52 4.21
C ARG A 73 7.21 5.49 4.72
N SER A 74 6.09 5.62 4.03
CA SER A 74 5.01 6.50 4.50
C SER A 74 4.42 6.01 5.83
N LEU A 75 3.90 6.94 6.64
CA LEU A 75 3.21 6.57 7.89
C LEU A 75 2.06 5.58 7.65
N THR A 76 1.41 5.63 6.48
CA THR A 76 0.39 4.66 6.08
C THR A 76 0.98 3.25 5.95
N TYR A 77 2.14 3.11 5.31
CA TYR A 77 2.85 1.83 5.18
C TYR A 77 3.38 1.35 6.53
N GLN A 78 4.01 2.25 7.30
CA GLN A 78 4.53 1.94 8.63
C GLN A 78 3.42 1.39 9.52
N PHE A 79 2.27 2.07 9.59
CA PHE A 79 1.13 1.62 10.37
C PHE A 79 0.63 0.24 9.93
N GLN A 80 0.46 0.00 8.63
CA GLN A 80 0.04 -1.31 8.12
C GLN A 80 1.02 -2.41 8.53
N THR A 81 2.32 -2.11 8.48
CA THR A 81 3.39 -3.03 8.86
C THR A 81 3.35 -3.37 10.33
N VAL A 82 3.41 -2.36 11.19
CA VAL A 82 3.44 -2.50 12.65
C VAL A 82 2.17 -3.18 13.14
N ASN A 83 1.00 -2.75 12.65
CA ASN A 83 -0.28 -3.36 13.01
C ASN A 83 -0.34 -4.84 12.62
N THR A 84 0.16 -5.19 11.42
CA THR A 84 0.23 -6.58 10.98
C THR A 84 1.16 -7.41 11.87
N MET A 85 2.37 -6.91 12.17
CA MET A 85 3.33 -7.63 13.01
C MET A 85 2.80 -7.81 14.44
N TYR A 86 2.19 -6.78 15.01
CA TYR A 86 1.55 -6.86 16.32
C TYR A 86 0.48 -7.96 16.38
N HIS A 87 -0.45 -7.99 15.41
CA HIS A 87 -1.52 -9.00 15.41
C HIS A 87 -1.02 -10.41 15.11
N ARG A 88 0.02 -10.55 14.28
CA ARG A 88 0.68 -11.85 14.06
C ARG A 88 1.36 -12.36 15.32
N ALA A 89 2.07 -11.49 16.04
CA ALA A 89 2.67 -11.80 17.33
C ALA A 89 1.61 -12.21 18.37
N ALA A 90 0.54 -11.42 18.49
CA ALA A 90 -0.56 -11.66 19.43
C ALA A 90 -1.29 -13.00 19.20
N HIS A 91 -1.25 -13.51 17.97
CA HIS A 91 -1.89 -14.78 17.60
C HIS A 91 -0.89 -15.92 17.37
N HIS A 92 0.40 -15.70 17.63
CA HIS A 92 1.43 -16.70 17.44
C HIS A 92 1.20 -17.89 18.41
N PRO A 93 1.33 -19.16 17.94
CA PRO A 93 1.08 -20.33 18.77
C PRO A 93 1.90 -20.37 20.06
N SER A 94 3.15 -19.90 20.01
CA SER A 94 4.01 -19.79 21.20
C SER A 94 3.29 -19.02 22.29
N VAL A 95 2.76 -17.81 22.00
CA VAL A 95 2.09 -16.95 22.98
C VAL A 95 0.87 -17.61 23.62
N ARG A 96 0.20 -18.52 22.88
CA ARG A 96 -0.98 -19.26 23.34
C ARG A 96 -0.65 -20.53 24.13
N GLY A 97 0.60 -21.00 24.09
CA GLY A 97 1.03 -22.31 24.61
C GLY A 97 1.53 -22.35 26.06
N GLY A 98 1.27 -21.34 26.89
CA GLY A 98 1.79 -21.25 28.27
C GLY A 98 3.19 -20.62 28.36
N PRO A 99 3.72 -20.24 29.54
CA PRO A 99 4.92 -19.42 29.65
C PRO A 99 6.19 -20.13 29.14
N THR A 100 6.90 -19.51 28.19
CA THR A 100 8.20 -19.95 27.66
C THR A 100 9.10 -18.74 27.43
N ALA A 101 10.42 -18.93 27.29
CA ALA A 101 11.34 -17.84 26.92
C ALA A 101 10.97 -17.20 25.57
N SER A 102 10.51 -17.99 24.60
CA SER A 102 9.98 -17.51 23.32
C SER A 102 8.78 -16.57 23.51
N ASN A 103 7.94 -16.84 24.51
CA ASN A 103 6.78 -15.99 24.80
C ASN A 103 7.15 -14.68 25.45
N ALA A 104 8.18 -14.66 26.30
CA ALA A 104 8.71 -13.42 26.84
C ALA A 104 9.24 -12.54 25.71
N ASN A 105 10.07 -13.10 24.82
CA ASN A 105 10.64 -12.37 23.68
C ASN A 105 9.57 -11.80 22.74
N ILE A 106 8.55 -12.60 22.39
CA ILE A 106 7.45 -12.13 21.53
C ILE A 106 6.63 -11.03 22.24
N ARG A 107 6.43 -11.12 23.56
CA ARG A 107 5.73 -10.07 24.33
C ARG A 107 6.51 -8.77 24.33
N GLU A 108 7.83 -8.82 24.54
CA GLU A 108 8.68 -7.62 24.45
C GLU A 108 8.62 -6.98 23.06
N ALA A 109 8.61 -7.80 22.00
CA ALA A 109 8.40 -7.30 20.63
C ALA A 109 7.02 -6.63 20.47
N MET A 110 5.96 -7.22 21.05
CA MET A 110 4.62 -6.63 21.03
C MET A 110 4.55 -5.29 21.77
N ASP A 111 5.25 -5.14 22.90
CA ASP A 111 5.28 -3.90 23.67
C ASP A 111 5.90 -2.76 22.86
N VAL A 112 6.98 -3.03 22.13
CA VAL A 112 7.60 -2.06 21.20
C VAL A 112 6.59 -1.59 20.14
N PHE A 113 5.87 -2.53 19.52
CA PHE A 113 4.87 -2.17 18.51
C PHE A 113 3.65 -1.47 19.10
N ARG A 114 3.25 -1.82 20.34
CA ARG A 114 2.15 -1.19 21.05
C ARG A 114 2.44 0.28 21.34
N ILE A 115 3.63 0.57 21.88
CA ILE A 115 4.11 1.95 22.10
C ILE A 115 4.11 2.73 20.78
N TRP A 116 4.59 2.11 19.71
CA TRP A 116 4.61 2.77 18.41
C TRP A 116 3.18 3.07 17.88
N LEU A 117 2.24 2.13 17.99
CA LEU A 117 0.86 2.27 17.51
C LEU A 117 0.05 3.28 18.31
N ASP A 118 0.25 3.33 19.62
CA ASP A 118 -0.57 4.11 20.53
C ASP A 118 -0.01 5.52 20.77
N GLU A 119 1.31 5.72 20.62
CA GLU A 119 1.97 7.01 20.88
C GLU A 119 2.68 7.57 19.64
N THR A 120 3.63 6.81 19.08
CA THR A 120 4.51 7.33 18.02
C THR A 120 3.72 7.67 16.75
N TYR A 121 2.87 6.76 16.30
CA TYR A 121 2.07 6.95 15.08
C TYR A 121 1.03 8.07 15.20
N PRO A 122 0.20 8.15 16.27
CA PRO A 122 -0.72 9.27 16.44
C PRO A 122 -0.01 10.62 16.49
N ASN A 123 1.11 10.73 17.19
CA ASN A 123 1.90 11.96 17.26
C ASN A 123 2.48 12.34 15.89
N ALA A 124 3.08 11.39 15.17
CA ALA A 124 3.61 11.61 13.83
C ALA A 124 2.51 11.99 12.84
N LYS A 125 1.32 11.37 12.96
CA LYS A 125 0.16 11.69 12.13
C LYS A 125 -0.41 13.07 12.44
N ALA A 126 -0.44 13.47 13.72
CA ALA A 126 -0.89 14.80 14.14
C ALA A 126 0.08 15.91 13.72
N ALA A 127 1.37 15.59 13.59
CA ALA A 127 2.39 16.50 13.06
C ALA A 127 2.31 16.71 11.54
N LEU A 128 1.57 15.86 10.81
CA LEU A 128 1.26 16.14 9.40
C LEU A 128 0.31 17.35 9.33
N ARG A 129 0.43 18.15 8.26
CA ARG A 129 -0.45 19.29 8.01
C ARG A 129 -1.93 18.89 8.13
N VAL A 130 -2.70 19.67 8.90
CA VAL A 130 -4.07 19.34 9.36
C VAL A 130 -5.03 19.00 8.21
N ASP A 131 -5.07 19.84 7.17
CA ASP A 131 -5.91 19.58 5.99
C ASP A 131 -5.24 18.57 5.04
N GLY A 132 -3.92 18.43 5.12
CA GLY A 132 -3.10 17.58 4.28
C GLY A 132 -3.29 17.86 2.79
N PHE A 133 -2.44 17.28 1.95
CA PHE A 133 -2.63 17.37 0.51
C PHE A 133 -3.71 16.39 0.01
N LYS A 134 -4.86 16.34 0.69
CA LYS A 134 -5.99 15.43 0.44
C LYS A 134 -7.27 16.23 0.15
N PRO A 135 -8.20 15.69 -0.66
CA PRO A 135 -8.08 14.44 -1.43
C PRO A 135 -7.10 14.56 -2.62
N LEU A 136 -6.68 13.42 -3.17
CA LEU A 136 -5.96 13.40 -4.44
C LEU A 136 -6.91 13.82 -5.57
N LEU A 137 -6.41 14.57 -6.54
CA LEU A 137 -7.11 14.81 -7.79
C LEU A 137 -7.35 13.48 -8.51
N GLY A 138 -8.53 13.30 -9.08
CA GLY A 138 -8.88 12.15 -9.88
C GLY A 138 -7.92 11.96 -11.07
N LYS A 139 -7.60 10.69 -11.38
CA LYS A 139 -6.69 10.33 -12.48
C LYS A 139 -7.07 10.94 -13.82
N GLY A 140 -8.37 11.01 -14.13
CA GLY A 140 -8.86 11.65 -15.36
C GLY A 140 -8.61 13.15 -15.38
N SER A 141 -8.70 13.82 -14.22
CA SER A 141 -8.39 15.24 -14.07
C SER A 141 -6.89 15.50 -14.27
N VAL A 142 -6.02 14.68 -13.67
CA VAL A 142 -4.56 14.77 -13.89
C VAL A 142 -4.21 14.50 -15.36
N ALA A 143 -4.76 13.44 -15.95
CA ALA A 143 -4.53 13.08 -17.35
C ALA A 143 -4.98 14.18 -18.34
N LYS A 144 -6.09 14.87 -18.05
CA LYS A 144 -6.57 16.00 -18.85
C LYS A 144 -5.55 17.14 -18.87
N TRP A 145 -4.95 17.45 -17.73
CA TRP A 145 -4.02 18.57 -17.59
C TRP A 145 -2.61 18.24 -18.05
N LEU A 146 -2.20 16.97 -17.99
CA LEU A 146 -0.85 16.50 -18.31
C LEU A 146 -0.24 17.10 -19.61
N PRO A 147 -0.98 17.22 -20.74
CA PRO A 147 -0.42 17.78 -21.98
C PRO A 147 -0.08 19.28 -21.92
N VAL A 148 -0.60 20.01 -20.93
CA VAL A 148 -0.43 21.46 -20.81
C VAL A 148 0.28 21.87 -19.51
N LEU A 149 0.78 20.91 -18.73
CA LEU A 149 1.55 21.21 -17.51
C LEU A 149 2.95 21.70 -17.88
N HIS A 150 3.36 22.80 -17.26
CA HIS A 150 4.73 23.30 -17.32
C HIS A 150 5.59 22.54 -16.31
N LEU A 151 6.22 21.43 -16.75
CA LEU A 151 7.05 20.54 -15.91
C LEU A 151 8.55 20.66 -16.22
N GLU A 152 8.96 21.77 -16.85
CA GLU A 152 10.36 22.03 -17.16
C GLU A 152 11.18 22.06 -15.85
N GLY A 153 12.22 21.23 -15.80
CA GLY A 153 13.08 21.11 -14.62
C GLY A 153 12.54 20.23 -13.48
N ASP A 154 11.36 19.62 -13.59
CA ASP A 154 10.81 18.70 -12.57
C ASP A 154 10.50 17.30 -13.15
N PRO A 155 11.55 16.47 -13.39
CA PRO A 155 11.37 15.13 -13.94
C PRO A 155 10.62 14.20 -12.98
N ASP A 156 10.66 14.46 -11.68
CA ASP A 156 9.99 13.66 -10.67
C ASP A 156 8.48 13.89 -10.67
N ALA A 157 8.03 15.14 -10.79
CA ALA A 157 6.62 15.47 -10.94
C ALA A 157 6.03 14.84 -12.21
N LYS A 158 6.77 14.90 -13.33
CA LYS A 158 6.38 14.23 -14.58
C LYS A 158 6.26 12.72 -14.38
N ARG A 159 7.29 12.09 -13.81
CA ARG A 159 7.31 10.65 -13.54
C ARG A 159 6.16 10.22 -12.63
N PHE A 160 5.88 11.00 -11.58
CA PHE A 160 4.75 10.74 -10.69
C PHE A 160 3.41 10.87 -11.42
N ALA A 161 3.20 11.93 -12.21
CA ALA A 161 1.93 12.15 -12.91
C ALA A 161 1.63 11.00 -13.90
N ASP A 162 2.62 10.62 -14.71
CA ASP A 162 2.53 9.49 -15.65
C ASP A 162 2.18 8.19 -14.90
N PHE A 163 2.92 7.90 -13.82
CA PHE A 163 2.67 6.76 -12.95
C PHE A 163 1.26 6.79 -12.32
N TYR A 164 0.84 7.93 -11.77
CA TYR A 164 -0.40 8.07 -11.04
C TYR A 164 -1.63 7.86 -11.93
N VAL A 165 -1.56 8.37 -13.16
CA VAL A 165 -2.59 8.15 -14.19
C VAL A 165 -2.68 6.67 -14.56
N ALA A 166 -1.54 5.99 -14.72
CA ALA A 166 -1.47 4.56 -15.04
C ALA A 166 -1.76 3.62 -13.86
N LEU A 167 -1.76 4.13 -12.63
CA LEU A 167 -1.91 3.33 -11.42
C LEU A 167 -3.23 2.53 -11.42
N GLY A 168 -3.20 1.26 -11.02
CA GLY A 168 -4.41 0.45 -10.88
C GLY A 168 -5.37 0.98 -9.79
N LYS A 169 -6.69 0.78 -9.94
CA LYS A 169 -7.70 1.26 -8.97
C LYS A 169 -7.50 0.72 -7.54
N ALA A 170 -6.97 -0.49 -7.40
CA ALA A 170 -6.73 -1.14 -6.11
C ALA A 170 -5.39 -0.75 -5.47
N LYS A 171 -4.49 -0.09 -6.21
CA LYS A 171 -3.15 0.25 -5.73
C LYS A 171 -3.18 1.62 -5.05
N ARG A 172 -2.51 1.72 -3.91
CA ARG A 172 -2.35 2.95 -3.10
C ARG A 172 -0.92 3.45 -3.21
N LEU A 173 -0.70 4.76 -3.13
CA LEU A 173 0.63 5.37 -3.22
C LEU A 173 1.60 4.82 -2.17
N ALA A 174 1.15 4.67 -0.92
CA ALA A 174 1.91 4.08 0.18
C ALA A 174 2.47 2.67 -0.12
N ASN A 175 1.88 1.97 -1.08
CA ASN A 175 2.22 0.59 -1.41
C ASN A 175 3.00 0.49 -2.73
N VAL A 176 3.47 1.61 -3.27
CA VAL A 176 4.28 1.64 -4.50
C VAL A 176 5.58 2.41 -4.25
N LEU A 177 6.69 1.71 -4.42
CA LEU A 177 8.04 2.26 -4.29
C LEU A 177 8.33 3.30 -5.38
N VAL A 178 9.16 4.29 -5.04
CA VAL A 178 9.76 5.18 -6.05
C VAL A 178 10.82 4.42 -6.85
N ASP A 179 11.53 3.51 -6.20
CA ASP A 179 12.57 2.66 -6.77
C ASP A 179 12.40 1.24 -6.23
N ASP A 180 11.95 0.31 -7.08
CA ASP A 180 11.71 -1.08 -6.72
C ASP A 180 13.00 -1.80 -6.28
N SER A 181 14.19 -1.31 -6.68
CA SER A 181 15.47 -1.88 -6.24
C SER A 181 15.85 -1.51 -4.80
N LYS A 182 15.11 -0.59 -4.19
CA LYS A 182 15.37 -0.07 -2.84
C LYS A 182 14.11 -0.19 -1.97
N PRO A 183 13.73 -1.41 -1.56
CA PRO A 183 12.44 -1.67 -0.90
C PRO A 183 12.27 -0.97 0.45
N THR A 184 13.37 -0.57 1.09
CA THR A 184 13.38 0.17 2.36
C THR A 184 13.22 1.68 2.17
N GLU A 185 13.35 2.20 0.95
CA GLU A 185 13.31 3.63 0.66
C GLU A 185 11.89 4.13 0.41
N ALA A 186 11.76 5.44 0.21
CA ALA A 186 10.51 6.15 0.06
C ALA A 186 9.56 5.53 -0.99
N ASP A 187 8.27 5.50 -0.64
CA ASP A 187 7.18 5.31 -1.60
C ASP A 187 6.73 6.65 -2.19
N TRP A 188 5.85 6.54 -3.19
CA TRP A 188 5.28 7.71 -3.85
C TRP A 188 4.42 8.58 -2.93
N GLU A 189 3.92 8.10 -1.79
CA GLU A 189 3.22 8.95 -0.82
C GLU A 189 4.21 9.87 -0.12
N VAL A 190 5.34 9.36 0.38
CA VAL A 190 6.41 10.18 0.99
C VAL A 190 6.92 11.22 0.00
N LYS A 191 7.27 10.79 -1.22
CA LYS A 191 7.83 11.69 -2.24
C LYS A 191 6.86 12.79 -2.64
N ARG A 192 5.57 12.46 -2.78
CA ARG A 192 4.51 13.42 -3.07
C ARG A 192 4.35 14.45 -1.95
N TYR A 193 4.29 14.01 -0.70
CA TYR A 193 4.13 14.94 0.43
C TYR A 193 5.32 15.89 0.51
N ALA A 194 6.56 15.39 0.43
CA ALA A 194 7.76 16.23 0.44
C ALA A 194 7.76 17.27 -0.69
N ALA A 195 7.35 16.88 -1.90
CA ALA A 195 7.26 17.80 -3.03
C ALA A 195 6.19 18.89 -2.82
N LEU A 196 5.00 18.50 -2.33
CA LEU A 196 3.93 19.45 -2.07
C LEU A 196 4.23 20.35 -0.87
N ASP A 197 4.91 19.86 0.16
CA ASP A 197 5.38 20.67 1.29
C ASP A 197 6.33 21.79 0.84
N ALA A 198 7.17 21.50 -0.17
CA ALA A 198 8.07 22.49 -0.77
C ALA A 198 7.35 23.49 -1.69
N LEU A 199 6.25 23.09 -2.33
CA LEU A 199 5.48 23.93 -3.26
C LEU A 199 4.42 24.80 -2.59
N VAL A 200 3.86 24.32 -1.47
CA VAL A 200 2.72 24.93 -0.78
C VAL A 200 3.19 25.47 0.56
N PRO A 201 3.17 26.81 0.77
CA PRO A 201 3.43 27.38 2.08
C PRO A 201 2.43 26.85 3.12
N GLU A 202 2.89 26.66 4.35
CA GLU A 202 2.03 26.22 5.45
C GLU A 202 0.85 27.19 5.66
N GLY A 203 -0.35 26.65 5.83
CA GLY A 203 -1.59 27.41 5.96
C GLY A 203 -2.24 27.78 4.63
N ARG A 204 -1.61 27.45 3.48
CA ARG A 204 -2.18 27.64 2.13
C ARG A 204 -2.75 26.36 1.52
N GLU A 205 -3.16 25.39 2.32
CA GLU A 205 -3.79 24.16 1.83
C GLU A 205 -5.23 24.41 1.36
N SER A 206 -5.84 25.51 1.80
CA SER A 206 -7.20 25.92 1.44
C SER A 206 -7.23 26.84 0.22
N GLY A 207 -8.15 26.56 -0.71
CA GLY A 207 -8.41 27.38 -1.90
C GLY A 207 -8.78 28.84 -1.64
N ALA A 208 -9.24 29.20 -0.44
CA ALA A 208 -9.55 30.58 -0.09
C ALA A 208 -8.29 31.46 0.06
N THR A 209 -7.12 30.83 0.25
CA THR A 209 -5.84 31.54 0.44
C THR A 209 -5.13 31.86 -0.89
N TRP A 210 -5.64 31.35 -2.01
CA TRP A 210 -5.03 31.50 -3.33
C TRP A 210 -5.80 32.50 -4.17
N THR A 211 -5.07 33.38 -4.83
CA THR A 211 -5.65 34.28 -5.82
C THR A 211 -5.74 33.61 -7.19
N ASP A 212 -6.63 34.15 -8.00
CA ASP A 212 -6.91 33.67 -9.33
C ASP A 212 -5.69 33.77 -10.27
N ALA A 213 -4.93 34.88 -10.17
CA ALA A 213 -3.70 35.13 -10.91
C ALA A 213 -2.52 34.23 -10.47
N GLU A 214 -2.50 33.76 -9.21
CA GLU A 214 -1.48 32.79 -8.77
C GLU A 214 -1.71 31.40 -9.38
N LEU A 215 -2.96 31.03 -9.63
CA LEU A 215 -3.32 29.68 -10.07
C LEU A 215 -3.45 29.56 -11.59
N TRP A 216 -3.66 30.67 -12.29
CA TRP A 216 -4.00 30.68 -13.70
C TRP A 216 -3.24 31.76 -14.45
N VAL A 217 -2.89 31.47 -15.71
CA VAL A 217 -2.33 32.48 -16.61
C VAL A 217 -3.49 33.24 -17.25
N ASP A 218 -3.55 34.56 -17.06
CA ASP A 218 -4.53 35.44 -17.68
C ASP A 218 -4.44 35.36 -19.21
N ARG A 219 -5.57 35.12 -19.88
CA ARG A 219 -5.68 35.20 -21.35
C ARG A 219 -7.04 35.69 -21.78
N GLU A 220 -7.04 36.50 -22.83
CA GLU A 220 -8.25 37.03 -23.48
C GLU A 220 -8.96 35.98 -24.36
N ILE A 221 -8.27 34.93 -24.83
CA ILE A 221 -8.83 33.93 -25.76
C ILE A 221 -8.28 32.52 -25.48
N GLY A 222 -9.18 31.55 -25.26
CA GLY A 222 -8.87 30.11 -25.13
C GLY A 222 -9.21 29.49 -23.76
N PRO A 223 -9.04 28.15 -23.59
CA PRO A 223 -9.27 27.50 -22.31
C PRO A 223 -8.25 27.95 -21.27
N ARG A 224 -8.72 28.07 -20.03
CA ARG A 224 -7.92 28.50 -18.87
C ARG A 224 -6.70 27.58 -18.72
N LYS A 225 -5.50 28.15 -18.53
CA LYS A 225 -4.26 27.38 -18.35
C LYS A 225 -3.69 27.59 -16.96
N PRO A 226 -3.27 26.53 -16.25
CA PRO A 226 -2.67 26.67 -14.93
C PRO A 226 -1.36 27.46 -15.05
N SER A 227 -1.07 28.27 -14.02
CA SER A 227 0.24 28.87 -13.85
C SER A 227 1.33 27.79 -13.72
N GLU A 228 2.60 28.16 -13.78
CA GLU A 228 3.69 27.21 -13.57
C GLU A 228 3.60 26.55 -12.19
N LEU A 229 3.35 27.34 -11.14
CA LEU A 229 3.19 26.85 -9.78
C LEU A 229 2.02 25.87 -9.66
N HIS A 230 0.86 26.23 -10.19
CA HIS A 230 -0.31 25.36 -10.16
C HIS A 230 -0.12 24.11 -11.02
N SER A 231 0.64 24.21 -12.12
CA SER A 231 1.00 23.06 -12.95
C SER A 231 1.79 22.03 -12.15
N LYS A 232 2.77 22.47 -11.36
CA LYS A 232 3.57 21.60 -10.47
C LYS A 232 2.70 20.93 -9.41
N MET A 233 1.76 21.66 -8.80
CA MET A 233 0.79 21.10 -7.85
C MET A 233 -0.08 20.01 -8.50
N ILE A 234 -0.66 20.29 -9.67
CA ILE A 234 -1.52 19.35 -10.41
C ILE A 234 -0.76 18.10 -10.81
N ALA A 235 0.52 18.23 -11.19
CA ALA A 235 1.39 17.10 -11.51
C ALA A 235 1.49 16.13 -10.34
N TRP A 236 1.59 16.65 -9.11
CA TRP A 236 1.53 15.88 -7.86
C TRP A 236 0.11 15.46 -7.43
N ALA A 237 -0.83 15.47 -8.36
CA ALA A 237 -2.24 15.12 -8.16
C ALA A 237 -2.88 15.90 -7.00
N TRP A 238 -2.58 17.20 -6.90
CA TRP A 238 -3.17 18.09 -5.91
C TRP A 238 -3.49 19.46 -6.50
N SER A 239 -4.52 20.12 -5.97
CA SER A 239 -4.82 21.52 -6.25
C SER A 239 -5.53 22.09 -5.03
N PRO A 240 -5.32 23.38 -4.71
CA PRO A 240 -6.10 24.07 -3.69
C PRO A 240 -7.56 24.29 -4.14
N LEU A 241 -7.87 24.09 -5.42
CA LEU A 241 -9.20 24.17 -5.98
C LEU A 241 -9.88 22.80 -6.00
N SER A 242 -11.19 22.79 -5.84
CA SER A 242 -11.97 21.58 -6.07
C SER A 242 -11.90 21.16 -7.54
N GLU A 243 -12.00 19.85 -7.81
CA GLU A 243 -11.98 19.33 -9.18
C GLU A 243 -13.03 19.95 -10.11
N LYS A 244 -14.17 20.42 -9.56
CA LYS A 244 -15.19 21.12 -10.35
C LYS A 244 -14.70 22.47 -10.88
N LYS A 245 -13.86 23.17 -10.10
CA LYS A 245 -13.25 24.45 -10.47
C LYS A 245 -12.02 24.30 -11.38
N LEU A 246 -11.51 23.07 -11.52
CA LEU A 246 -10.44 22.70 -12.46
C LEU A 246 -10.94 22.25 -13.84
N LYS A 247 -12.25 22.30 -14.10
CA LYS A 247 -12.82 21.79 -15.36
C LYS A 247 -12.92 22.87 -16.42
#